data_AF-A0A2H1FID7-F1
#
_entry.id   AF-A0A2H1FID7-F1
#
_cell.length_a   1.000
_cell.length_b   1.000
_cell.length_c   1.000
_cell.angle_alpha   90.00
_cell.angle_beta   90.00
_cell.angle_gamma   90.00
#
_symmetry.space_group_name_H-M   'P 1'
#
loop_
_entity.id
_entity.type
_entity.pdbx_description
1 polymer ?
#
loop_
_entity_poly.entity_id
_entity_poly.type
_entity_poly.pdbx_seq_one_letter_code
_entity_poly.pdbx_strand_id
1 'polypeptide(L)'
;MLNKHFSYALILLAGTMIFPATSSFALPAPVAKSDSYKILENGILEIPAPGILANDISNGKTLSALLVSDVKNGTLMLNANGSLVYVPDPNFHGTDIFRYVASDGTAISNVENVTISVGQIVQSPVARNDSYMINENSTLSVSGSGVLSNDTNPNDRQMQAILVTNTINGHLSLNQNGNFTYIPNSGFYGMDSFTYEASDGLVTSNVATVTIIVKETGTQSGGNPFLVLLAQIQDLISRITGIENKISTLEQQNSALDSRVNQLEQEIQKIQSNPGIINNQQNDSQGDDLNNGDNPGNGEHHDNGKHLGNGNNRKNHED
;
A
#
# COMPACT_ATOMS: atom_id res chain seq x y z
N MET A 1 37.28 19.90 39.30
CA MET A 1 37.73 21.31 39.23
C MET A 1 39.22 21.38 39.58
N LEU A 2 40.10 21.62 38.60
CA LEU A 2 41.15 22.64 38.68
C LEU A 2 41.84 22.75 37.31
N ASN A 3 41.42 23.75 36.53
CA ASN A 3 42.13 24.21 35.34
C ASN A 3 43.52 24.71 35.77
N LYS A 4 44.58 24.23 35.11
CA LYS A 4 45.85 24.97 35.04
C LYS A 4 46.20 25.20 33.58
N HIS A 5 45.86 26.40 33.12
CA HIS A 5 46.40 26.99 31.91
C HIS A 5 47.91 27.17 32.08
N PHE A 6 48.70 26.52 31.24
CA PHE A 6 50.12 26.85 31.10
C PHE A 6 50.25 27.90 29.99
N SER A 7 50.56 29.13 30.40
CA SER A 7 50.97 30.21 29.52
C SER A 7 52.46 30.03 29.23
N TYR A 8 52.82 29.75 27.97
CA TYR A 8 54.23 29.66 27.57
C TYR A 8 54.77 31.06 27.27
N ALA A 9 55.70 31.53 28.09
CA ALA A 9 56.50 32.73 27.83
C ALA A 9 57.63 32.38 26.83
N LEU A 10 57.70 33.12 25.74
CA LEU A 10 58.72 33.01 24.71
C LEU A 10 60.01 33.70 25.19
N ILE A 11 61.05 32.91 25.51
CA ILE A 11 62.43 33.40 25.68
C ILE A 11 63.23 32.89 24.49
N LEU A 12 63.59 33.79 23.58
CA LEU A 12 64.47 33.52 22.44
C LEU A 12 65.93 33.60 22.91
N LEU A 13 66.56 32.44 23.16
CA LEU A 13 68.02 32.30 23.13
C LEU A 13 68.41 31.64 21.81
N ALA A 14 69.42 32.20 21.14
CA ALA A 14 69.96 31.72 19.88
C ALA A 14 70.47 30.27 20.01
N GLY A 15 69.65 29.32 19.60
CA GLY A 15 69.96 27.92 19.42
C GLY A 15 69.02 27.37 18.37
N THR A 16 69.57 26.77 17.31
CA THR A 16 68.80 26.19 16.21
C THR A 16 67.82 25.15 16.76
N MET A 17 66.55 25.52 16.88
CA MET A 17 65.47 24.57 17.17
C MET A 17 65.22 23.76 15.90
N ILE A 18 65.81 22.56 15.84
CA ILE A 18 65.36 21.52 14.92
C ILE A 18 64.03 21.01 15.49
N PHE A 19 62.92 21.48 14.95
CA PHE A 19 61.64 20.82 15.18
C PHE A 19 61.77 19.40 14.59
N PRO A 20 61.61 18.32 15.38
CA PRO A 20 61.55 16.99 14.80
C PRO A 20 60.41 17.00 13.78
N ALA A 21 60.70 16.54 12.57
CA ALA A 21 59.71 16.39 11.50
C ALA A 21 58.44 15.79 12.09
N THR A 22 57.30 16.45 11.88
CA THR A 22 55.99 15.90 12.24
C THR A 22 55.91 14.51 11.62
N SER A 23 55.94 13.48 12.46
CA SER A 23 55.67 12.11 12.03
C SER A 23 54.25 12.12 11.47
N SER A 24 54.13 12.12 10.14
CA SER A 24 52.86 11.99 9.45
C SER A 24 52.40 10.55 9.66
N PHE A 25 51.67 10.30 10.76
CA PHE A 25 50.91 9.06 10.88
C PHE A 25 49.91 9.03 9.72
N ALA A 26 50.11 8.10 8.78
CA ALA A 26 49.11 7.85 7.75
C ALA A 26 47.81 7.46 8.46
N LEU A 27 46.74 8.21 8.19
CA LEU A 27 45.42 7.86 8.71
C LEU A 27 45.03 6.48 8.17
N PRO A 28 44.34 5.64 8.98
CA PRO A 28 43.91 4.33 8.51
C PRO A 28 43.00 4.46 7.28
N ALA A 29 43.05 3.48 6.38
CA ALA A 29 42.15 3.41 5.24
C ALA A 29 40.68 3.35 5.71
N PRO A 30 39.73 3.84 4.90
CA PRO A 30 38.31 3.68 5.21
C PRO A 30 37.91 2.21 5.28
N VAL A 31 36.83 1.91 6.00
CA VAL A 31 36.25 0.55 6.09
C VAL A 31 34.83 0.61 5.57
N ALA A 32 34.58 -0.09 4.47
CA ALA A 32 33.25 -0.23 3.92
C ALA A 32 32.47 -1.33 4.64
N LYS A 33 31.15 -1.23 4.68
CA LYS A 33 30.25 -2.27 5.17
C LYS A 33 29.17 -2.61 4.15
N SER A 34 28.68 -3.85 4.20
CA SER A 34 27.61 -4.29 3.31
C SER A 34 26.31 -3.52 3.55
N ASP A 35 25.56 -3.30 2.46
CA ASP A 35 24.23 -2.69 2.46
C ASP A 35 23.19 -3.65 1.93
N SER A 36 21.93 -3.41 2.30
CA SER A 36 20.79 -4.15 1.76
C SER A 36 19.57 -3.28 1.55
N TYR A 37 18.93 -3.42 0.40
CA TYR A 37 17.72 -2.69 0.02
C TYR A 37 16.66 -3.66 -0.51
N LYS A 38 15.40 -3.22 -0.48
CA LYS A 38 14.26 -3.96 -1.02
C LYS A 38 13.45 -3.08 -1.94
N ILE A 39 12.97 -3.66 -3.03
CA ILE A 39 12.03 -3.04 -3.95
C ILE A 39 11.11 -4.10 -4.55
N LEU A 40 10.04 -3.70 -5.20
CA LEU A 40 9.22 -4.57 -6.04
C LEU A 40 9.68 -4.49 -7.50
N GLU A 41 9.44 -5.52 -8.29
CA GLU A 41 9.65 -5.49 -9.74
C GLU A 41 8.94 -4.29 -10.38
N ASN A 42 9.46 -3.80 -11.50
CA ASN A 42 8.99 -2.59 -12.19
C ASN A 42 9.06 -1.28 -11.38
N GLY A 43 9.61 -1.30 -10.15
CA GLY A 43 9.87 -0.10 -9.35
C GLY A 43 11.21 0.57 -9.69
N ILE A 44 11.40 1.79 -9.16
CA ILE A 44 12.69 2.50 -9.17
C ILE A 44 13.16 2.66 -7.73
N LEU A 45 14.36 2.15 -7.42
CA LEU A 45 14.99 2.31 -6.11
C LEU A 45 15.86 3.55 -6.15
N GLU A 46 15.43 4.62 -5.47
CA GLU A 46 16.20 5.85 -5.32
C GLU A 46 16.66 6.00 -3.88
N ILE A 47 17.98 6.00 -3.66
CA ILE A 47 18.57 6.21 -2.34
C ILE A 47 19.38 7.51 -2.37
N PRO A 48 18.99 8.53 -1.58
CA PRO A 48 19.73 9.78 -1.51
C PRO A 48 21.07 9.62 -0.78
N ALA A 49 21.96 10.59 -0.95
CA ALA A 49 23.24 10.62 -0.24
C ALA A 49 23.02 10.74 1.29
N PRO A 50 23.88 10.13 2.13
CA PRO A 50 25.14 9.45 1.76
C PRO A 50 24.94 8.01 1.26
N GLY A 51 23.69 7.52 1.20
CA GLY A 51 23.33 6.21 0.65
C GLY A 51 24.18 5.07 1.19
N ILE A 52 24.85 4.33 0.31
CA ILE A 52 25.68 3.17 0.68
C ILE A 52 26.91 3.53 1.52
N LEU A 53 27.26 4.82 1.64
CA LEU A 53 28.36 5.28 2.50
C LEU A 53 27.91 5.56 3.93
N ALA A 54 26.61 5.46 4.24
CA ALA A 54 26.05 5.89 5.52
C ALA A 54 26.56 5.08 6.73
N ASN A 55 26.88 3.80 6.52
CA ASN A 55 27.31 2.85 7.54
C ASN A 55 28.84 2.63 7.56
N ASP A 56 29.55 3.25 6.63
CA ASP A 56 30.99 3.15 6.45
C ASP A 56 31.78 3.97 7.47
N ILE A 57 33.01 3.53 7.74
CA ILE A 57 33.88 4.18 8.71
C ILE A 57 34.96 4.96 7.96
N SER A 58 35.00 6.27 8.17
CA SER A 58 36.05 7.15 7.66
C SER A 58 37.11 7.47 8.72
N ASN A 59 38.21 8.07 8.28
CA ASN A 59 39.27 8.60 9.15
C ASN A 59 39.12 10.12 9.40
N GLY A 60 37.89 10.64 9.28
CA GLY A 60 37.60 12.07 9.39
C GLY A 60 37.58 12.82 8.06
N LYS A 61 37.89 12.14 6.94
CA LYS A 61 37.68 12.66 5.58
C LYS A 61 36.32 12.23 5.02
N THR A 62 35.82 13.01 4.07
CA THR A 62 34.62 12.66 3.30
C THR A 62 34.88 11.44 2.44
N LEU A 63 33.94 10.49 2.45
CA LEU A 63 34.01 9.29 1.63
C LEU A 63 33.38 9.52 0.26
N SER A 64 33.90 8.80 -0.74
CA SER A 64 33.26 8.62 -2.03
C SER A 64 33.12 7.14 -2.40
N ALA A 65 32.03 6.79 -3.07
CA ALA A 65 31.77 5.44 -3.55
C ALA A 65 32.41 5.22 -4.93
N LEU A 66 33.09 4.07 -5.10
CA LEU A 66 33.62 3.62 -6.37
C LEU A 66 33.06 2.24 -6.71
N LEU A 67 32.44 2.11 -7.88
CA LEU A 67 31.88 0.85 -8.36
C LEU A 67 32.99 -0.15 -8.72
N VAL A 68 32.90 -1.37 -8.21
CA VAL A 68 33.85 -2.47 -8.48
C VAL A 68 33.26 -3.47 -9.48
N SER A 69 31.99 -3.84 -9.30
CA SER A 69 31.26 -4.68 -10.24
C SER A 69 29.79 -4.29 -10.23
N ASP A 70 29.21 -4.22 -11.42
CA ASP A 70 27.83 -3.81 -11.61
C ASP A 70 26.82 -4.92 -11.25
N VAL A 71 25.54 -4.53 -11.18
CA VAL A 71 24.39 -5.45 -11.10
C VAL A 71 24.25 -6.30 -12.37
N LYS A 72 23.50 -7.42 -12.28
CA LYS A 72 23.27 -8.31 -13.43
C LYS A 72 21.88 -8.25 -14.02
N ASN A 73 20.87 -7.85 -13.25
CA ASN A 73 19.45 -7.94 -13.63
C ASN A 73 18.76 -6.58 -13.45
N GLY A 74 19.40 -5.53 -13.96
CA GLY A 74 18.89 -4.18 -13.92
C GLY A 74 19.92 -3.16 -14.36
N THR A 75 19.55 -1.89 -14.26
CA THR A 75 20.43 -0.75 -14.53
C THR A 75 20.71 -0.02 -13.21
N LEU A 76 22.00 0.16 -12.90
CA LEU A 76 22.47 0.90 -11.72
C LEU A 76 23.12 2.22 -12.15
N MET A 77 22.75 3.31 -11.49
CA MET A 77 23.49 4.55 -11.48
C MET A 77 23.97 4.82 -10.05
N LEU A 78 25.27 4.63 -9.80
CA LEU A 78 25.90 4.94 -8.51
C LEU A 78 26.69 6.26 -8.61
N ASN A 79 26.36 7.23 -7.75
CA ASN A 79 27.08 8.48 -7.65
C ASN A 79 28.20 8.40 -6.61
N ALA A 80 29.25 9.20 -6.81
CA ALA A 80 30.39 9.25 -5.89
C ALA A 80 30.00 9.65 -4.45
N ASN A 81 28.91 10.39 -4.25
CA ASN A 81 28.42 10.74 -2.91
C ASN A 81 27.63 9.60 -2.21
N GLY A 82 27.61 8.41 -2.78
CA GLY A 82 26.94 7.22 -2.26
C GLY A 82 25.44 7.13 -2.56
N SER A 83 24.85 8.16 -3.16
CA SER A 83 23.48 8.06 -3.70
C SER A 83 23.43 7.11 -4.89
N LEU A 84 22.31 6.41 -5.06
CA LEU A 84 22.10 5.51 -6.18
C LEU A 84 20.68 5.55 -6.72
N VAL A 85 20.54 5.16 -7.98
CA VAL A 85 19.29 4.78 -8.61
C VAL A 85 19.46 3.38 -9.18
N TYR A 86 18.53 2.48 -8.89
CA TYR A 86 18.49 1.15 -9.48
C TYR A 86 17.11 0.86 -10.07
N VAL A 87 17.09 0.35 -11.30
CA VAL A 87 15.89 -0.09 -12.01
C VAL A 87 16.08 -1.57 -12.38
N PRO A 88 15.29 -2.52 -11.83
CA PRO A 88 15.35 -3.92 -12.23
C PRO A 88 15.01 -4.11 -13.71
N ASP A 89 15.52 -5.17 -14.33
CA ASP A 89 15.07 -5.57 -15.66
C ASP A 89 13.57 -5.93 -15.62
N PRO A 90 12.81 -5.74 -16.72
CA PRO A 90 11.39 -6.08 -16.76
C PRO A 90 11.12 -7.53 -16.32
N ASN A 91 10.19 -7.71 -15.38
CA ASN A 91 9.80 -9.00 -14.77
C ASN A 91 10.90 -9.70 -13.95
N PHE A 92 12.05 -9.06 -13.70
CA PHE A 92 13.03 -9.61 -12.78
C PHE A 92 12.53 -9.54 -11.34
N HIS A 93 12.56 -10.70 -10.68
CA HIS A 93 12.37 -10.86 -9.24
C HIS A 93 13.48 -11.78 -8.72
N GLY A 94 13.93 -11.53 -7.49
CA GLY A 94 15.06 -12.23 -6.89
C GLY A 94 16.08 -11.26 -6.31
N THR A 95 17.33 -11.71 -6.19
CA THR A 95 18.41 -10.92 -5.60
C THR A 95 19.36 -10.44 -6.69
N ASP A 96 19.63 -9.15 -6.70
CA ASP A 96 20.70 -8.52 -7.48
C ASP A 96 21.78 -7.97 -6.56
N ILE A 97 23.03 -7.97 -7.02
CA ILE A 97 24.19 -7.61 -6.21
C ILE A 97 25.16 -6.81 -7.05
N PHE A 98 25.57 -5.64 -6.54
CA PHE A 98 26.75 -4.93 -7.01
C PHE A 98 27.78 -4.81 -5.88
N ARG A 99 29.01 -4.46 -6.24
CA ARG A 99 30.12 -4.33 -5.28
C ARG A 99 30.77 -2.97 -5.39
N TYR A 100 31.21 -2.42 -4.25
CA TYR A 100 31.85 -1.11 -4.18
C TYR A 100 33.04 -1.09 -3.23
N VAL A 101 33.84 -0.03 -3.31
CA VAL A 101 34.77 0.42 -2.26
C VAL A 101 34.47 1.86 -1.89
N ALA A 102 34.69 2.22 -0.64
CA ALA A 102 34.75 3.60 -0.18
C ALA A 102 36.17 4.16 -0.33
N SER A 103 36.28 5.41 -0.76
CA SER A 103 37.55 6.14 -0.93
C SER A 103 37.53 7.43 -0.12
N ASP A 104 38.63 7.74 0.56
CA ASP A 104 38.83 9.03 1.23
C ASP A 104 39.63 10.03 0.37
N GLY A 105 39.80 9.71 -0.93
CA GLY A 105 40.64 10.44 -1.88
C GLY A 105 42.14 10.10 -1.79
N THR A 106 42.57 9.31 -0.80
CA THR A 106 43.97 8.91 -0.59
C THR A 106 44.13 7.38 -0.55
N ALA A 107 43.19 6.69 0.08
CA ALA A 107 43.13 5.24 0.24
C ALA A 107 41.72 4.72 -0.07
N ILE A 108 41.63 3.44 -0.40
CA ILE A 108 40.37 2.71 -0.63
C ILE A 108 40.15 1.64 0.45
N SER A 109 38.90 1.29 0.68
CA SER A 109 38.48 0.27 1.65
C SER A 109 38.61 -1.17 1.13
N ASN A 110 38.19 -2.13 1.96
CA ASN A 110 37.72 -3.45 1.53
C ASN A 110 36.57 -3.34 0.51
N VAL A 111 36.46 -4.33 -0.36
CA VAL A 111 35.33 -4.45 -1.30
C VAL A 111 34.12 -5.04 -0.59
N GLU A 112 32.99 -4.35 -0.65
CA GLU A 112 31.74 -4.76 -0.02
C GLU A 112 30.59 -4.96 -1.01
N ASN A 113 29.59 -5.72 -0.57
CA ASN A 113 28.40 -6.00 -1.36
C ASN A 113 27.26 -5.06 -1.00
N VAL A 114 26.50 -4.64 -2.02
CA VAL A 114 25.18 -4.06 -1.85
C VAL A 114 24.17 -5.05 -2.42
N THR A 115 23.29 -5.56 -1.56
CA THR A 115 22.29 -6.57 -1.92
C THR A 115 20.94 -5.91 -2.16
N ILE A 116 20.35 -6.09 -3.33
CA ILE A 116 19.02 -5.57 -3.65
C ILE A 116 18.08 -6.77 -3.81
N SER A 117 17.07 -6.88 -2.95
CA SER A 117 16.01 -7.88 -3.09
C SER A 117 14.81 -7.29 -3.83
N VAL A 118 14.53 -7.82 -5.02
CA VAL A 118 13.40 -7.44 -5.88
C VAL A 118 12.27 -8.44 -5.67
N GLY A 119 11.18 -7.99 -5.05
CA GLY A 119 9.98 -8.79 -4.82
C GLY A 119 9.05 -8.80 -6.04
N GLN A 120 8.30 -9.88 -6.24
CA GLN A 120 7.30 -9.99 -7.31
C GLN A 120 6.02 -9.21 -6.96
N ILE A 121 5.39 -8.58 -7.97
CA ILE A 121 4.05 -8.03 -7.86
C ILE A 121 3.06 -9.15 -8.23
N VAL A 122 2.37 -9.69 -7.22
CA VAL A 122 1.32 -10.70 -7.44
C VAL A 122 -0.02 -10.00 -7.47
N GLN A 123 -0.74 -10.10 -8.58
CA GLN A 123 -2.10 -9.56 -8.72
C GLN A 123 -3.15 -10.63 -8.46
N SER A 124 -4.21 -10.30 -7.74
CA SER A 124 -5.34 -11.22 -7.56
C SER A 124 -6.00 -11.56 -8.89
N PRO A 125 -6.48 -12.81 -9.08
CA PRO A 125 -7.44 -13.11 -10.12
C PRO A 125 -8.71 -12.25 -9.96
N VAL A 126 -9.48 -12.12 -11.03
CA VAL A 126 -10.77 -11.43 -11.02
C VAL A 126 -11.85 -12.45 -11.37
N ALA A 127 -12.74 -12.71 -10.42
CA ALA A 127 -13.85 -13.64 -10.59
C ALA A 127 -15.12 -12.91 -11.03
N ARG A 128 -15.90 -13.51 -11.94
CA ARG A 128 -17.13 -12.95 -12.50
C ARG A 128 -18.33 -13.83 -12.19
N ASN A 129 -19.49 -13.20 -12.02
CA ASN A 129 -20.72 -13.93 -11.71
C ASN A 129 -21.17 -14.81 -12.87
N ASP A 130 -21.77 -15.95 -12.53
CA ASP A 130 -22.35 -16.91 -13.48
C ASP A 130 -23.86 -17.03 -13.30
N SER A 131 -24.53 -17.46 -14.37
CA SER A 131 -25.96 -17.79 -14.33
C SER A 131 -26.24 -19.05 -15.14
N TYR A 132 -26.93 -19.99 -14.51
CA TYR A 132 -27.37 -21.23 -15.13
C TYR A 132 -28.88 -21.39 -14.97
N MET A 133 -29.45 -22.23 -15.83
CA MET A 133 -30.88 -22.51 -15.85
C MET A 133 -31.10 -23.99 -16.08
N ILE A 134 -31.97 -24.57 -15.26
CA ILE A 134 -32.31 -25.97 -15.31
C ILE A 134 -33.80 -26.16 -15.03
N ASN A 135 -34.35 -27.29 -15.46
CA ASN A 135 -35.67 -27.73 -15.06
C ASN A 135 -35.63 -28.34 -13.65
N GLU A 136 -36.71 -28.21 -12.89
CA GLU A 136 -36.87 -28.96 -11.65
C GLU A 136 -36.72 -30.47 -11.90
N ASN A 137 -36.33 -31.20 -10.86
CA ASN A 137 -36.08 -32.65 -10.92
C ASN A 137 -35.01 -33.09 -11.94
N SER A 138 -34.20 -32.16 -12.46
CA SER A 138 -33.07 -32.43 -13.35
C SER A 138 -31.73 -32.13 -12.67
N THR A 139 -30.66 -32.79 -13.11
CA THR A 139 -29.29 -32.51 -12.64
C THR A 139 -28.58 -31.53 -13.56
N LEU A 140 -28.04 -30.44 -13.00
CA LEU A 140 -27.18 -29.51 -13.72
C LEU A 140 -25.76 -30.05 -13.66
N SER A 141 -25.15 -30.30 -14.81
CA SER A 141 -23.76 -30.73 -14.92
C SER A 141 -23.01 -29.75 -15.82
N VAL A 142 -22.13 -28.95 -15.23
CA VAL A 142 -21.27 -28.00 -15.94
C VAL A 142 -19.87 -28.58 -16.02
N SER A 143 -19.33 -28.67 -17.23
CA SER A 143 -18.02 -29.27 -17.52
C SER A 143 -16.94 -28.22 -17.83
N GLY A 144 -15.71 -28.67 -18.10
CA GLY A 144 -14.59 -27.79 -18.43
C GLY A 144 -14.12 -26.98 -17.22
N SER A 145 -13.85 -25.69 -17.43
CA SER A 145 -13.50 -24.74 -16.36
C SER A 145 -14.71 -24.23 -15.57
N GLY A 146 -15.95 -24.57 -16.00
CA GLY A 146 -17.20 -24.22 -15.33
C GLY A 146 -17.26 -22.77 -14.86
N VAL A 147 -17.32 -22.55 -13.54
CA VAL A 147 -17.39 -21.21 -12.94
C VAL A 147 -16.16 -20.36 -13.28
N LEU A 148 -15.00 -20.96 -13.50
CA LEU A 148 -13.76 -20.24 -13.85
C LEU A 148 -13.69 -19.82 -15.33
N SER A 149 -14.70 -20.14 -16.14
CA SER A 149 -14.62 -19.97 -17.60
C SER A 149 -14.64 -18.50 -18.06
N ASN A 150 -15.19 -17.61 -17.26
CA ASN A 150 -15.27 -16.16 -17.49
C ASN A 150 -14.32 -15.35 -16.60
N ASP A 151 -13.53 -16.03 -15.77
CA ASP A 151 -12.57 -15.44 -14.85
C ASP A 151 -11.24 -15.11 -15.55
N THR A 152 -10.49 -14.17 -14.97
CA THR A 152 -9.21 -13.74 -15.53
C THR A 152 -8.11 -13.76 -14.47
N ASN A 153 -6.92 -14.23 -14.84
CA ASN A 153 -5.72 -14.18 -14.01
C ASN A 153 -4.62 -13.34 -14.68
N PRO A 154 -4.27 -12.16 -14.12
CA PRO A 154 -3.19 -11.33 -14.65
C PRO A 154 -1.81 -11.99 -14.62
N ASN A 155 -1.60 -12.96 -13.72
CA ASN A 155 -0.31 -13.64 -13.55
C ASN A 155 -0.15 -14.88 -14.46
N ASP A 156 -1.14 -15.20 -15.30
CA ASP A 156 -1.19 -16.39 -16.18
C ASP A 156 -0.92 -17.74 -15.47
N ARG A 157 -1.28 -17.81 -14.19
CA ARG A 157 -1.21 -19.04 -13.39
C ARG A 157 -2.55 -19.79 -13.48
N GLN A 158 -2.49 -21.11 -13.35
CA GLN A 158 -3.69 -21.94 -13.34
C GLN A 158 -4.61 -21.57 -12.18
N MET A 159 -5.89 -21.33 -12.47
CA MET A 159 -6.90 -20.96 -11.47
C MET A 159 -7.60 -22.19 -10.89
N GLN A 160 -8.02 -22.08 -9.64
CA GLN A 160 -8.85 -23.04 -8.93
C GLN A 160 -10.05 -22.35 -8.28
N ALA A 161 -11.20 -23.01 -8.29
CA ALA A 161 -12.41 -22.55 -7.62
C ALA A 161 -12.39 -22.96 -6.14
N ILE A 162 -12.71 -22.02 -5.26
CA ILE A 162 -12.85 -22.22 -3.81
C ILE A 162 -14.29 -21.86 -3.44
N LEU A 163 -15.03 -22.83 -2.90
CA LEU A 163 -16.40 -22.59 -2.44
C LEU A 163 -16.40 -21.68 -1.21
N VAL A 164 -17.20 -20.62 -1.23
CA VAL A 164 -17.34 -19.67 -0.12
C VAL A 164 -18.65 -19.89 0.63
N THR A 165 -19.78 -19.85 -0.09
CA THR A 165 -21.10 -20.21 0.47
C THR A 165 -21.76 -21.27 -0.39
N ASN A 166 -22.48 -22.19 0.25
CA ASN A 166 -23.18 -23.28 -0.44
C ASN A 166 -24.62 -22.89 -0.84
N THR A 167 -25.24 -23.70 -1.70
CA THR A 167 -26.67 -23.61 -2.05
C THR A 167 -27.58 -23.94 -0.88
N ILE A 168 -28.79 -23.37 -0.85
CA ILE A 168 -29.79 -23.62 0.19
C ILE A 168 -30.84 -24.65 -0.27
N ASN A 169 -31.21 -24.60 -1.54
CA ASN A 169 -32.34 -25.33 -2.11
C ASN A 169 -31.92 -26.48 -3.05
N GLY A 170 -30.69 -26.95 -2.90
CA GLY A 170 -30.18 -28.12 -3.59
C GLY A 170 -28.81 -28.55 -3.09
N HIS A 171 -28.33 -29.66 -3.67
CA HIS A 171 -27.03 -30.24 -3.37
C HIS A 171 -26.02 -29.87 -4.46
N LEU A 172 -25.00 -29.09 -4.10
CA LEU A 172 -23.89 -28.70 -4.94
C LEU A 172 -22.66 -29.60 -4.72
N SER A 173 -21.97 -29.95 -5.81
CA SER A 173 -20.62 -30.52 -5.79
C SER A 173 -19.72 -29.72 -6.74
N LEU A 174 -18.98 -28.75 -6.20
CA LEU A 174 -18.00 -27.93 -6.92
C LEU A 174 -16.59 -28.55 -6.84
N ASN A 175 -15.93 -28.73 -7.97
CA ASN A 175 -14.55 -29.18 -8.05
C ASN A 175 -13.58 -28.00 -8.21
N GLN A 176 -12.31 -28.20 -7.84
CA GLN A 176 -11.28 -27.16 -7.92
C GLN A 176 -11.03 -26.65 -9.34
N ASN A 177 -11.25 -27.47 -10.38
CA ASN A 177 -11.15 -27.02 -11.77
C ASN A 177 -12.35 -26.17 -12.23
N GLY A 178 -13.29 -25.85 -11.33
CA GLY A 178 -14.45 -25.02 -11.58
C GLY A 178 -15.65 -25.75 -12.17
N ASN A 179 -15.51 -27.01 -12.58
CA ASN A 179 -16.65 -27.83 -12.98
C ASN A 179 -17.51 -28.18 -11.76
N PHE A 180 -18.81 -28.36 -11.96
CA PHE A 180 -19.71 -28.66 -10.84
C PHE A 180 -20.96 -29.42 -11.27
N THR A 181 -21.57 -30.09 -10.29
CA THR A 181 -22.93 -30.60 -10.40
C THR A 181 -23.85 -29.96 -9.37
N TYR A 182 -25.11 -29.74 -9.73
CA TYR A 182 -26.14 -29.25 -8.83
C TYR A 182 -27.43 -30.04 -9.03
N ILE A 183 -28.02 -30.49 -7.92
CA ILE A 183 -29.29 -31.22 -7.89
C ILE A 183 -30.26 -30.42 -7.00
N PRO A 184 -31.33 -29.82 -7.55
CA PRO A 184 -32.35 -29.15 -6.74
C PRO A 184 -32.97 -30.12 -5.71
N ASN A 185 -33.37 -29.61 -4.55
CA ASN A 185 -34.23 -30.34 -3.64
C ASN A 185 -35.53 -30.73 -4.35
N SER A 186 -36.11 -31.88 -3.98
CA SER A 186 -37.34 -32.38 -4.61
C SER A 186 -38.47 -31.34 -4.56
N GLY A 187 -39.07 -31.03 -5.71
CA GLY A 187 -40.15 -30.05 -5.84
C GLY A 187 -39.73 -28.58 -5.72
N PHE A 188 -38.42 -28.28 -5.62
CA PHE A 188 -37.95 -26.90 -5.64
C PHE A 188 -37.98 -26.31 -7.05
N TYR A 189 -38.58 -25.13 -7.16
CA TYR A 189 -38.49 -24.22 -8.30
C TYR A 189 -38.22 -22.81 -7.76
N GLY A 190 -37.56 -21.97 -8.56
CA GLY A 190 -37.12 -20.62 -8.17
C GLY A 190 -35.62 -20.44 -8.28
N MET A 191 -35.07 -19.48 -7.52
CA MET A 191 -33.65 -19.15 -7.54
C MET A 191 -32.91 -19.81 -6.38
N ASP A 192 -31.78 -20.45 -6.69
CA ASP A 192 -30.76 -20.84 -5.71
C ASP A 192 -29.42 -20.22 -6.10
N SER A 193 -28.48 -20.15 -5.16
CA SER A 193 -27.18 -19.55 -5.43
C SER A 193 -26.11 -20.09 -4.51
N PHE A 194 -24.88 -20.10 -5.01
CA PHE A 194 -23.67 -20.30 -4.22
C PHE A 194 -22.65 -19.23 -4.59
N THR A 195 -21.62 -19.05 -3.75
CA THR A 195 -20.54 -18.10 -4.05
C THR A 195 -19.19 -18.80 -4.03
N TYR A 196 -18.25 -18.29 -4.83
CA TYR A 196 -16.90 -18.83 -4.92
C TYR A 196 -15.86 -17.72 -5.07
N GLU A 197 -14.60 -18.06 -4.79
CA GLU A 197 -13.42 -17.29 -5.17
C GLU A 197 -12.57 -18.11 -6.15
N ALA A 198 -11.89 -17.43 -7.07
CA ALA A 198 -10.83 -17.99 -7.89
C ALA A 198 -9.48 -17.77 -7.21
N SER A 199 -8.64 -18.82 -7.15
CA SER A 199 -7.28 -18.75 -6.61
C SER A 199 -6.25 -19.19 -7.64
N ASP A 200 -5.12 -18.50 -7.69
CA ASP A 200 -3.96 -18.88 -8.51
C ASP A 200 -2.87 -19.66 -7.74
N GLY A 201 -3.21 -20.07 -6.51
CA GLY A 201 -2.34 -20.74 -5.55
C GLY A 201 -1.48 -19.80 -4.71
N LEU A 202 -1.46 -18.49 -4.99
CA LEU A 202 -0.78 -17.48 -4.17
C LEU A 202 -1.78 -16.53 -3.50
N VAL A 203 -2.78 -16.08 -4.26
CA VAL A 203 -3.80 -15.12 -3.82
C VAL A 203 -5.18 -15.56 -4.31
N THR A 204 -6.22 -14.93 -3.76
CA THR A 204 -7.63 -15.15 -4.16
C THR A 204 -8.24 -13.89 -4.77
N SER A 205 -9.30 -14.09 -5.55
CA SER A 205 -10.09 -13.05 -6.19
C SER A 205 -11.08 -12.39 -5.24
N ASN A 206 -11.87 -11.44 -5.77
CA ASN A 206 -13.17 -11.11 -5.21
C ASN A 206 -14.10 -12.33 -5.16
N VAL A 207 -15.10 -12.30 -4.28
CA VAL A 207 -16.18 -13.28 -4.28
C VAL A 207 -17.08 -13.06 -5.50
N ALA A 208 -17.38 -14.14 -6.22
CA ALA A 208 -18.34 -14.18 -7.33
C ALA A 208 -19.57 -15.03 -6.94
N THR A 209 -20.73 -14.66 -7.47
CA THR A 209 -22.00 -15.36 -7.25
C THR A 209 -22.38 -16.17 -8.47
N VAL A 210 -22.72 -17.44 -8.24
CA VAL A 210 -23.35 -18.31 -9.24
C VAL A 210 -24.84 -18.38 -8.94
N THR A 211 -25.66 -17.93 -9.90
CA THR A 211 -27.12 -18.00 -9.80
C THR A 211 -27.65 -19.20 -10.58
N ILE A 212 -28.51 -20.00 -9.96
CA ILE A 212 -29.16 -21.15 -10.61
C ILE A 212 -30.67 -20.91 -10.61
N ILE A 213 -31.26 -20.87 -11.79
CA ILE A 213 -32.71 -20.73 -11.99
C ILE A 213 -33.30 -22.12 -12.25
N VAL A 214 -34.11 -22.62 -11.32
CA VAL A 214 -34.83 -23.89 -11.43
C VAL A 214 -36.26 -23.63 -11.91
N LYS A 215 -36.57 -24.10 -13.12
CA LYS A 215 -37.87 -23.94 -13.77
C LYS A 215 -38.82 -25.08 -13.44
N GLU A 216 -40.04 -24.75 -13.07
CA GLU A 216 -41.11 -25.75 -12.96
C GLU A 216 -41.33 -26.47 -14.31
N THR A 217 -41.40 -27.79 -14.27
CA THR A 217 -41.77 -28.61 -15.43
C THR A 217 -43.21 -29.02 -15.27
N GLY A 218 -44.08 -28.52 -16.16
CA GLY A 218 -45.51 -28.78 -16.10
C GLY A 218 -45.84 -30.27 -16.13
N THR A 219 -46.01 -30.86 -14.95
CA THR A 219 -46.90 -32.00 -14.70
C THR A 219 -47.63 -31.80 -13.38
N GLN A 220 -48.43 -30.74 -13.29
CA GLN A 220 -49.66 -30.84 -12.50
C GLN A 220 -50.67 -31.62 -13.34
N SER A 221 -50.63 -32.95 -13.22
CA SER A 221 -51.80 -33.77 -13.52
C SER A 221 -52.94 -33.27 -12.64
N GLY A 222 -53.78 -32.36 -13.17
CA GLY A 222 -55.01 -31.87 -12.53
C GLY A 222 -55.02 -30.44 -11.97
N GLY A 223 -54.01 -29.60 -12.20
CA GLY A 223 -53.98 -28.22 -11.67
C GLY A 223 -54.75 -27.22 -12.54
N ASN A 224 -55.68 -26.46 -11.94
CA ASN A 224 -56.40 -25.37 -12.62
C ASN A 224 -55.39 -24.41 -13.31
N PRO A 225 -55.46 -24.20 -14.64
CA PRO A 225 -54.49 -23.38 -15.39
C PRO A 225 -54.41 -21.94 -14.87
N PHE A 226 -55.45 -21.45 -14.18
CA PHE A 226 -55.45 -20.15 -13.54
C PHE A 226 -54.46 -20.07 -12.36
N LEU A 227 -54.24 -21.16 -11.62
CA LEU A 227 -53.30 -21.19 -10.50
C LEU A 227 -51.84 -21.21 -10.97
N VAL A 228 -51.56 -21.84 -12.11
CA VAL A 228 -50.23 -21.82 -12.73
C VAL A 228 -49.89 -20.40 -13.20
N LEU A 229 -50.83 -19.74 -13.88
CA LEU A 229 -50.66 -18.34 -14.30
C LEU A 229 -50.49 -17.41 -13.08
N LEU A 230 -51.24 -17.66 -12.00
CA LEU A 230 -51.12 -16.87 -10.77
C LEU A 230 -49.73 -17.00 -10.13
N ALA A 231 -49.17 -18.21 -10.07
CA ALA A 231 -47.82 -18.44 -9.54
C ALA A 231 -46.74 -17.76 -10.39
N GLN A 232 -46.85 -17.82 -11.72
CA GLN A 232 -45.94 -17.13 -12.64
C GLN A 232 -45.98 -15.61 -12.48
N ILE A 233 -47.17 -15.04 -12.25
CA ILE A 233 -47.33 -13.61 -12.00
C ILE A 233 -46.69 -13.23 -10.64
N GLN A 234 -46.83 -14.05 -9.60
CA GLN A 234 -46.21 -13.77 -8.29
C GLN A 234 -44.68 -13.87 -8.32
N ASP A 235 -44.11 -14.80 -9.10
CA ASP A 235 -42.66 -14.86 -9.35
C ASP A 235 -42.17 -13.59 -10.06
N LEU A 236 -42.88 -13.17 -11.12
CA LEU A 236 -42.58 -11.93 -11.83
C LEU A 236 -42.63 -10.70 -10.91
N ILE A 237 -43.63 -10.60 -10.04
CA ILE A 237 -43.74 -9.53 -9.05
C ILE A 237 -42.54 -9.55 -8.10
N SER A 238 -42.18 -10.72 -7.57
CA SER A 238 -41.05 -10.85 -6.65
C SER A 238 -39.73 -10.43 -7.30
N ARG A 239 -39.54 -10.78 -8.58
CA ARG A 239 -38.38 -10.37 -9.38
C ARG A 239 -38.35 -8.86 -9.64
N ILE A 240 -39.50 -8.25 -9.94
CA ILE A 240 -39.64 -6.80 -10.11
C ILE A 240 -39.27 -6.09 -8.80
N THR A 241 -39.82 -6.51 -7.67
CA THR A 241 -39.48 -5.93 -6.36
C THR A 241 -38.00 -6.06 -6.02
N GLY A 242 -37.37 -7.19 -6.37
CA GLY A 242 -35.92 -7.34 -6.22
C GLY A 242 -35.10 -6.38 -7.09
N ILE A 243 -35.56 -6.10 -8.32
CA ILE A 243 -34.95 -5.11 -9.22
C ILE A 243 -35.12 -3.69 -8.67
N GLU A 244 -36.31 -3.35 -8.18
CA GLU A 244 -36.60 -2.04 -7.58
C GLU A 244 -35.68 -1.75 -6.39
N ASN A 245 -35.47 -2.73 -5.51
CA ASN A 245 -34.54 -2.60 -4.39
C ASN A 245 -33.09 -2.38 -4.87
N LYS A 246 -32.64 -3.09 -5.92
CA LYS A 246 -31.30 -2.89 -6.50
C LYS A 246 -31.14 -1.52 -7.13
N ILE A 247 -32.16 -1.03 -7.84
CA ILE A 247 -32.18 0.33 -8.39
C ILE A 247 -32.06 1.35 -7.26
N SER A 248 -32.83 1.19 -6.17
CA SER A 248 -32.76 2.09 -5.02
C SER A 248 -31.36 2.14 -4.39
N THR A 249 -30.69 0.99 -4.25
CA THR A 249 -29.30 0.94 -3.75
C THR A 249 -28.33 1.65 -4.71
N LEU A 250 -28.47 1.46 -6.02
CA LEU A 250 -27.64 2.12 -7.02
C LEU A 250 -27.83 3.64 -7.01
N GLU A 251 -29.06 4.12 -6.83
CA GLU A 251 -29.36 5.55 -6.68
C GLU A 251 -28.69 6.15 -5.44
N GLN A 252 -28.71 5.44 -4.31
CA GLN A 252 -27.98 5.85 -3.10
C GLN A 252 -26.46 5.92 -3.33
N GLN A 253 -25.89 4.92 -4.02
CA GLN A 253 -24.46 4.91 -4.36
C GLN A 253 -24.08 6.07 -5.29
N ASN A 254 -24.89 6.36 -6.30
CA ASN A 254 -24.67 7.50 -7.19
C ASN A 254 -24.71 8.82 -6.43
N SER A 255 -25.67 9.01 -5.51
CA SER A 255 -25.74 10.20 -4.68
C SER A 255 -24.53 10.37 -3.75
N ALA A 256 -24.00 9.26 -3.21
CA ALA A 256 -22.76 9.28 -2.42
C ALA A 256 -21.54 9.63 -3.27
N LEU A 257 -21.48 9.13 -4.51
CA LEU A 257 -20.42 9.47 -5.46
C LEU A 257 -20.44 10.95 -5.83
N ASP A 258 -21.62 11.52 -6.12
CA ASP A 258 -21.79 12.95 -6.39
C ASP A 258 -21.30 13.80 -5.20
N SER A 259 -21.61 13.38 -3.98
CA SER A 259 -21.13 14.04 -2.76
C SER A 259 -19.60 13.99 -2.65
N ARG A 260 -18.99 12.86 -3.00
CA ARG A 260 -17.53 12.69 -2.99
C ARG A 260 -16.84 13.54 -4.06
N VAL A 261 -17.43 13.62 -5.25
CA VAL A 261 -16.94 14.50 -6.33
C VAL A 261 -16.96 15.96 -5.87
N ASN A 262 -18.08 16.42 -5.31
CA ASN A 262 -18.19 17.78 -4.78
C ASN A 262 -17.15 18.07 -3.67
N GLN A 263 -16.87 17.09 -2.80
CA GLN A 263 -15.82 17.24 -1.79
C GLN A 263 -14.43 17.37 -2.41
N LEU A 264 -14.11 16.54 -3.40
CA LEU A 264 -12.82 16.58 -4.09
C LEU A 264 -12.65 17.90 -4.85
N GLU A 265 -13.70 18.43 -5.47
CA GLU A 265 -13.66 19.75 -6.11
C GLU A 265 -13.33 20.87 -5.10
N GLN A 266 -13.90 20.83 -3.89
CA GLN A 266 -13.56 21.77 -2.82
C GLN A 266 -12.11 21.60 -2.34
N GLU A 267 -11.60 20.38 -2.22
CA GLU A 267 -10.21 20.10 -1.86
C GLU A 267 -9.24 20.63 -2.92
N ILE A 268 -9.52 20.40 -4.20
CA ILE A 268 -8.75 20.94 -5.33
C ILE A 268 -8.74 22.47 -5.29
N GLN A 269 -9.89 23.12 -5.05
CA GLN A 269 -9.97 24.58 -4.97
C GLN A 269 -9.16 25.16 -3.80
N LYS A 270 -9.10 24.46 -2.66
CA LYS A 270 -8.23 24.84 -1.53
C LYS A 270 -6.74 24.74 -1.88
N ILE A 271 -6.35 23.69 -2.61
CA ILE A 271 -4.96 23.53 -3.08
C ILE A 271 -4.59 24.65 -4.06
N GLN A 272 -5.48 24.97 -5.01
CA GLN A 272 -5.24 26.01 -6.01
C GLN A 272 -5.21 27.43 -5.42
N SER A 273 -5.98 27.70 -4.37
CA SER A 273 -6.05 29.02 -3.71
C SER A 273 -4.91 29.26 -2.70
N ASN A 274 -4.10 28.25 -2.37
CA ASN A 274 -2.94 28.39 -1.48
C ASN A 274 -1.69 27.67 -2.03
N PRO A 275 -1.06 28.21 -3.10
CA PRO A 275 0.12 27.60 -3.73
C PRO A 275 1.38 27.58 -2.83
N GLY A 276 1.36 28.23 -1.66
CA GLY A 276 2.49 28.34 -0.74
C GLY A 276 2.75 27.12 0.17
N ILE A 277 1.87 26.12 0.20
CA ILE A 277 2.05 24.92 1.06
C ILE A 277 2.92 23.83 0.40
N ILE A 278 3.36 24.01 -0.85
CA ILE A 278 4.30 23.07 -1.49
C ILE A 278 5.74 23.22 -0.95
N ASN A 279 6.07 24.32 -0.23
CA ASN A 279 7.45 24.62 0.19
C ASN A 279 7.70 24.85 1.69
N ASN A 280 6.84 24.40 2.60
CA ASN A 280 7.11 24.52 4.05
C ASN A 280 7.16 23.17 4.78
N GLN A 281 8.12 22.33 4.41
CA GLN A 281 8.84 21.47 5.38
C GLN A 281 10.38 21.56 5.25
N GLN A 282 10.89 22.49 4.45
CA GLN A 282 12.32 22.80 4.35
C GLN A 282 12.52 24.31 4.26
N ASN A 283 12.59 24.99 5.40
CA ASN A 283 13.41 26.20 5.65
C ASN A 283 12.93 26.94 6.91
N ASP A 284 13.13 26.33 8.09
CA ASP A 284 13.22 27.10 9.35
C ASP A 284 14.60 26.87 9.96
N SER A 285 15.62 27.46 9.33
CA SER A 285 16.89 27.82 9.97
C SER A 285 17.77 28.60 8.99
N GLN A 286 17.46 29.87 8.76
CA GLN A 286 18.45 30.94 8.64
C GLN A 286 17.76 32.26 8.27
N GLY A 287 17.77 33.19 9.21
CA GLY A 287 17.28 34.54 8.99
C GLY A 287 17.15 35.35 10.27
N ASP A 288 18.08 35.18 11.22
CA ASP A 288 18.32 36.21 12.22
C ASP A 288 18.87 37.44 11.49
N ASP A 289 18.04 38.45 11.28
CA ASP A 289 18.53 39.83 11.15
C ASP A 289 17.47 40.83 11.61
N LEU A 290 17.57 41.15 12.90
CA LEU A 290 17.53 42.51 13.46
C LEU A 290 16.62 43.54 12.75
N ASN A 291 15.43 43.78 13.33
CA ASN A 291 15.13 45.18 13.68
C ASN A 291 14.20 45.29 14.89
N ASN A 292 14.81 45.64 16.01
CA ASN A 292 14.16 46.09 17.25
C ASN A 292 13.57 47.48 16.99
N GLY A 293 12.25 47.62 17.16
CA GLY A 293 11.54 48.89 17.17
C GLY A 293 10.62 48.93 18.38
N ASP A 294 11.18 49.44 19.48
CA ASP A 294 10.59 49.58 20.80
C ASP A 294 9.35 50.52 20.87
N ASN A 295 8.39 50.06 21.66
CA ASN A 295 7.63 50.79 22.70
C ASN A 295 6.26 51.47 22.39
N PRO A 296 5.30 51.41 23.36
CA PRO A 296 3.87 51.58 23.16
C PRO A 296 3.28 52.85 23.81
N GLY A 297 1.98 53.04 23.62
CA GLY A 297 1.13 53.94 24.42
C GLY A 297 -0.14 54.27 23.64
N ASN A 298 -1.30 54.53 24.22
CA ASN A 298 -1.79 54.54 25.59
C ASN A 298 -3.32 54.69 25.42
N GLY A 299 -4.17 54.12 26.27
CA GLY A 299 -5.62 54.30 26.12
C GLY A 299 -6.48 53.45 27.04
N GLU A 300 -6.46 53.79 28.33
CA GLU A 300 -7.39 53.33 29.36
C GLU A 300 -8.86 53.57 28.98
N HIS A 301 -9.74 52.63 29.33
CA HIS A 301 -11.05 52.99 29.90
C HIS A 301 -11.55 51.89 30.84
N HIS A 302 -11.68 52.28 32.11
CA HIS A 302 -12.34 51.57 33.20
C HIS A 302 -13.82 51.30 32.90
N ASP A 303 -14.34 50.13 33.30
CA ASP A 303 -15.46 50.09 34.27
C ASP A 303 -15.59 48.71 34.96
N ASN A 304 -16.06 48.79 36.21
CA ASN A 304 -16.19 47.81 37.26
C ASN A 304 -17.35 46.83 37.06
N GLY A 305 -17.28 45.66 37.70
CA GLY A 305 -18.47 44.84 37.91
C GLY A 305 -18.23 43.49 38.56
N LYS A 306 -18.08 43.49 39.89
CA LYS A 306 -18.10 42.29 40.75
C LYS A 306 -19.39 41.48 40.55
N HIS A 307 -19.28 40.15 40.41
CA HIS A 307 -20.17 39.25 41.14
C HIS A 307 -19.46 37.96 41.54
N LEU A 308 -19.26 37.82 42.85
CA LEU A 308 -18.93 36.58 43.54
C LEU A 308 -20.24 35.88 43.90
N GLY A 309 -20.26 34.55 43.79
CA GLY A 309 -21.30 33.73 44.40
C GLY A 309 -21.34 32.34 43.76
N ASN A 310 -20.58 31.40 44.33
CA ASN A 310 -21.12 30.27 45.13
C ASN A 310 -21.79 29.21 44.23
N GLY A 311 -21.36 27.95 44.15
CA GLY A 311 -20.59 27.15 45.09
C GLY A 311 -21.25 25.77 45.16
N ASN A 312 -20.41 24.73 45.24
CA ASN A 312 -20.72 23.38 45.72
C ASN A 312 -21.71 22.52 44.90
N ASN A 313 -21.67 21.19 44.89
CA ASN A 313 -20.74 20.12 45.27
C ASN A 313 -21.54 18.82 45.04
N ARG A 314 -20.84 17.68 44.93
CA ARG A 314 -21.30 16.27 45.04
C ARG A 314 -21.92 15.67 43.77
N LYS A 315 -21.28 14.67 43.15
CA LYS A 315 -21.05 13.27 43.60
C LYS A 315 -22.32 12.54 44.00
N ASN A 316 -22.66 11.50 43.23
CA ASN A 316 -22.97 10.11 43.62
C ASN A 316 -23.67 9.44 42.43
N HIS A 317 -23.04 8.44 41.81
CA HIS A 317 -23.17 6.98 42.05
C HIS A 317 -24.38 6.39 41.29
N GLU A 318 -24.10 5.47 40.36
CA GLU A 318 -24.58 4.05 40.33
C GLU A 318 -26.10 3.95 40.04
N ASP A 319 -26.60 3.19 39.07
CA ASP A 319 -26.19 1.91 38.45
C ASP A 319 -26.54 1.89 36.94
#